data_AF-A0A815WPB2-F1
#
_entry.id   AF-A0A815WPB2-F1
#
_cell.length_a   1.000
_cell.length_b   1.000
_cell.length_c   1.000
_cell.angle_alpha   90.00
_cell.angle_beta   90.00
_cell.angle_gamma   90.00
#
_symmetry.space_group_name_H-M   'P 1'
#
loop_
_entity.id
_entity.type
_entity.pdbx_description
1 polymer ?
#
loop_
_entity_poly.entity_id
_entity_poly.type
_entity_poly.pdbx_seq_one_letter_code
_entity_poly.pdbx_strand_id
1 'polypeptide(L)'
;SLPAKLPNDDLALFPEISEQSVLYDLEMRYQQGQIYTYIGDILIALNPFDLLPIYSRKISELYKNTQSIVSLPPHIYGYAERLYRNMIREKTSQCVVISGKFEYE
;
A
#
# COMPACT_ATOMS: atom_id res chain seq x y z
N SER A 1 11.50 -1.91 10.63
CA SER A 1 10.96 -0.53 10.65
C SER A 1 10.26 -0.28 9.33
N LEU A 2 9.39 0.73 9.24
CA LEU A 2 8.81 1.12 7.96
C LEU A 2 9.90 1.55 6.97
N PRO A 3 9.73 1.28 5.67
CA PRO A 3 10.60 1.85 4.65
C PRO A 3 10.44 3.37 4.59
N ALA A 4 11.41 4.07 3.99
CA ALA A 4 11.30 5.50 3.75
C ALA A 4 10.16 5.78 2.75
N LYS A 5 9.39 6.83 2.99
CA LYS A 5 8.37 7.29 2.03
C LYS A 5 9.04 7.70 0.72
N LEU A 6 8.51 7.27 -0.43
CA LEU A 6 9.01 7.71 -1.74
C LEU A 6 8.17 8.89 -2.27
N PRO A 7 8.72 9.73 -3.17
CA PRO A 7 7.96 10.81 -3.80
C PRO A 7 6.74 10.30 -4.59
N ASN A 8 6.87 9.09 -5.13
CA ASN A 8 5.98 8.45 -6.09
C ASN A 8 5.32 7.21 -5.47
N ASP A 9 4.58 7.40 -4.38
CA ASP A 9 3.92 6.30 -3.65
C ASP A 9 2.54 5.91 -4.20
N ASP A 10 2.00 6.74 -5.09
CA ASP A 10 0.75 6.48 -5.82
C ASP A 10 1.00 6.60 -7.33
N LEU A 11 0.93 5.45 -8.02
CA LEU A 11 1.13 5.36 -9.46
C LEU A 11 0.04 6.09 -10.25
N ALA A 12 -1.14 6.32 -9.66
CA ALA A 12 -2.21 7.09 -10.32
C ALA A 12 -1.83 8.57 -10.54
N LEU A 13 -0.76 9.05 -9.89
CA LEU A 13 -0.25 10.42 -10.06
C LEU A 13 0.81 10.52 -11.16
N PHE A 14 1.14 9.43 -11.85
CA PHE A 14 2.14 9.47 -12.93
C PHE A 14 1.57 10.20 -14.15
N PRO A 15 2.39 11.03 -14.83
CA PRO A 15 1.95 11.74 -16.03
C PRO A 15 1.64 10.78 -17.19
N GLU A 16 2.38 9.67 -17.28
CA GLU A 16 2.14 8.58 -18.23
C GLU A 16 2.22 7.23 -17.52
N ILE A 17 1.12 6.49 -17.54
CA ILE A 17 1.03 5.13 -16.98
C ILE A 17 1.02 4.15 -18.15
N SER A 18 2.09 3.37 -18.26
CA SER A 18 2.20 2.24 -19.18
C SER A 18 2.53 0.97 -18.38
N GLU A 19 2.30 -0.19 -18.97
CA GLU A 19 2.70 -1.46 -18.36
C GLU A 19 4.21 -1.46 -18.02
N GLN A 20 5.04 -0.92 -18.91
CA GLN A 20 6.48 -0.84 -18.69
C GLN A 20 6.83 0.09 -17.53
N SER A 21 6.19 1.26 -17.41
CA SER A 21 6.50 2.19 -16.32
C SER A 21 6.05 1.67 -14.96
N VAL A 22 4.90 0.99 -14.91
CA VAL A 22 4.40 0.32 -13.70
C VAL A 22 5.32 -0.81 -13.28
N LEU A 23 5.70 -1.70 -14.20
CA LEU A 23 6.60 -2.82 -13.89
C LEU A 23 7.96 -2.33 -13.38
N TYR A 24 8.53 -1.32 -14.04
CA TYR A 24 9.81 -0.72 -13.64
C TYR A 24 9.74 -0.13 -12.22
N ASP A 25 8.68 0.63 -11.90
CA ASP A 25 8.52 1.21 -10.57
C ASP A 25 8.35 0.14 -9.49
N LEU A 26 7.50 -0.86 -9.75
CA LEU A 26 7.29 -1.99 -8.83
C LEU A 26 8.58 -2.77 -8.57
N GLU A 27 9.39 -3.02 -9.60
CA GLU A 27 10.69 -3.69 -9.46
C GLU A 27 11.65 -2.87 -8.59
N MET A 28 11.80 -1.57 -8.88
CA MET A 28 12.67 -0.68 -8.12
C MET A 28 12.25 -0.57 -6.65
N ARG A 29 10.95 -0.50 -6.39
CA ARG A 29 10.38 -0.50 -5.03
C ARG A 29 10.64 -1.81 -4.30
N TYR A 30 10.44 -2.94 -4.98
CA TYR A 30 10.68 -4.26 -4.40
C TYR A 30 12.15 -4.45 -4.00
N GLN A 31 13.09 -4.03 -4.85
CA GLN A 31 14.53 -4.05 -4.56
C GLN A 31 14.91 -3.20 -3.33
N GLN A 32 14.11 -2.18 -2.99
CA GLN A 32 14.26 -1.35 -1.80
C GLN A 32 13.46 -1.87 -0.59
N GLY A 33 12.88 -3.06 -0.66
CA GLY A 33 12.06 -3.66 0.40
C GLY A 33 10.67 -3.03 0.53
N GLN A 34 10.19 -2.31 -0.49
CA GLN A 34 8.85 -1.73 -0.52
C GLN A 34 7.91 -2.62 -1.30
N ILE A 35 7.12 -3.40 -0.57
CA ILE A 35 6.18 -4.36 -1.16
C ILE A 35 4.78 -3.80 -1.42
N TYR A 36 4.50 -2.61 -0.90
CA TYR A 36 3.20 -1.96 -1.00
C TYR A 36 3.31 -0.71 -1.86
N THR A 37 2.37 -0.55 -2.79
CA THR A 37 2.29 0.59 -3.71
C THR A 37 0.82 0.94 -3.94
N TYR A 38 0.47 2.23 -3.88
CA TYR A 38 -0.89 2.66 -4.23
C TYR A 38 -1.03 2.85 -5.75
N ILE A 39 -2.24 2.61 -6.24
CA ILE A 39 -2.71 3.10 -7.53
C ILE A 39 -4.16 3.57 -7.34
N GLY A 40 -4.30 4.84 -6.95
CA GLY A 40 -5.56 5.44 -6.51
C GLY A 40 -6.19 4.67 -5.33
N ASP A 41 -7.32 4.03 -5.59
CA ASP A 41 -8.05 3.25 -4.57
C ASP A 41 -7.61 1.79 -4.44
N ILE A 42 -6.66 1.35 -5.25
CA ILE A 42 -6.08 0.00 -5.22
C ILE A 42 -4.77 0.02 -4.44
N LEU A 43 -4.51 -1.06 -3.69
CA LEU A 43 -3.21 -1.34 -3.09
C LEU A 43 -2.60 -2.56 -3.76
N ILE A 44 -1.45 -2.38 -4.39
CA ILE A 44 -0.63 -3.47 -4.92
C ILE A 44 0.22 -4.01 -3.76
N ALA A 45 0.25 -5.33 -3.62
CA ALA A 45 1.08 -6.04 -2.65
C ALA A 45 1.94 -7.08 -3.38
N LEU A 46 3.26 -6.93 -3.32
CA LEU A 46 4.22 -7.91 -3.81
C LEU A 46 4.60 -8.86 -2.68
N ASN A 47 4.73 -10.16 -2.96
CA ASN A 47 5.15 -11.13 -1.95
C ASN A 47 6.66 -10.98 -1.69
N PRO A 48 7.11 -10.63 -0.47
CA PRO A 48 8.53 -10.52 -0.15
C PRO A 48 9.25 -11.88 -0.06
N PHE A 49 8.51 -12.98 0.06
CA PHE A 49 9.03 -14.31 0.43
C PHE A 49 9.89 -14.31 1.72
N ASP A 50 9.70 -13.30 2.58
CA ASP A 50 10.43 -13.10 3.83
C ASP A 50 9.55 -12.37 4.87
N LEU A 51 9.91 -12.50 6.15
CA LEU A 51 9.25 -11.82 7.25
C LEU A 51 9.75 -10.39 7.39
N LEU A 52 8.89 -9.43 7.04
CA LEU A 52 9.22 -8.01 7.17
C LEU A 52 8.87 -7.44 8.55
N PRO A 53 9.74 -6.63 9.17
CA PRO A 53 9.48 -5.97 10.46
C PRO A 53 8.60 -4.71 10.31
N ILE A 54 7.50 -4.82 9.56
CA ILE A 54 6.54 -3.74 9.25
C ILE A 54 5.15 -3.96 9.86
N TYR A 55 4.88 -5.15 10.43
CA TYR A 55 3.56 -5.51 10.94
C TYR A 55 3.37 -5.32 12.47
N SER A 56 4.29 -4.63 13.14
CA SER A 56 4.20 -4.44 14.60
C SER A 56 2.99 -3.58 15.04
N ARG A 57 2.56 -3.77 16.29
CA ARG A 57 1.51 -2.95 16.94
C ARG A 57 1.83 -1.44 16.86
N LYS A 58 3.09 -1.08 17.10
CA LYS A 58 3.58 0.30 17.00
C LYS A 58 3.32 0.91 15.62
N ILE A 59 3.51 0.13 14.55
CA ILE A 59 3.25 0.58 13.18
C ILE A 59 1.75 0.69 12.91
N SER A 60 0.94 -0.26 13.40
CA SER A 60 -0.52 -0.17 13.29
C SER A 60 -1.06 1.12 13.95
N GLU A 61 -0.59 1.43 15.17
CA GLU A 61 -0.98 2.64 15.90
C GLU A 61 -0.52 3.92 15.18
N LEU A 62 0.65 3.90 14.54
CA LEU A 62 1.12 5.03 13.72
C LEU A 62 0.15 5.35 12.57
N TYR A 63 -0.31 4.35 11.82
CA TYR A 63 -1.27 4.59 10.72
C TYR A 63 -2.63 5.07 11.23
N LYS A 64 -3.13 4.53 12.34
CA LYS A 64 -4.41 4.95 12.94
C LYS A 64 -4.42 6.40 13.40
N ASN A 65 -3.34 6.84 14.05
CA ASN A 65 -3.26 8.16 14.68
C ASN A 65 -2.82 9.28 13.71
N THR A 66 -2.32 8.91 12.53
CA THR A 66 -1.89 9.89 11.53
C THR A 66 -3.10 10.60 10.90
N GLN A 67 -3.10 11.94 10.93
CA GLN A 67 -4.16 12.73 10.31
C GLN A 67 -4.18 12.58 8.79
N SER A 68 -3.00 12.49 8.17
CA SER A 68 -2.82 12.42 6.72
C SER A 68 -2.11 11.13 6.32
N ILE A 69 -2.87 10.12 5.87
CA ILE A 69 -2.32 8.79 5.49
C ILE A 69 -1.26 8.94 4.39
N VAL A 70 -1.40 9.94 3.51
CA VAL A 70 -0.43 10.26 2.45
C VAL A 70 0.93 10.76 2.97
N SER A 71 1.08 11.02 4.27
CA SER A 71 2.38 11.34 4.90
C SER A 71 3.22 10.11 5.23
N LEU A 72 2.64 8.91 5.16
CA LEU A 72 3.31 7.64 5.43
C LEU A 72 3.47 6.84 4.12
N PRO A 73 4.44 5.91 4.04
CA PRO A 73 4.57 5.02 2.88
C PRO A 73 3.31 4.14 2.73
N PRO A 74 3.04 3.62 1.53
CA PRO A 74 1.94 2.69 1.31
C PRO A 74 2.05 1.48 2.21
N HIS A 75 0.92 1.09 2.80
CA HIS A 75 0.85 -0.05 3.69
C HIS A 75 -0.59 -0.53 3.84
N ILE A 76 -0.78 -1.82 4.12
CA ILE A 76 -2.10 -2.40 4.35
C ILE A 76 -2.83 -1.76 5.54
N TYR A 77 -2.09 -1.35 6.58
CA TYR A 77 -2.68 -0.61 7.71
C TYR A 77 -3.20 0.78 7.32
N GLY A 78 -2.49 1.51 6.45
CA GLY A 78 -2.99 2.77 5.90
C GLY A 78 -4.23 2.57 5.03
N TYR A 79 -4.25 1.50 4.24
CA TYR A 79 -5.41 1.13 3.43
C TYR A 79 -6.64 0.78 4.29
N ALA A 80 -6.45 -0.04 5.33
CA ALA A 80 -7.50 -0.40 6.27
C ALA A 80 -8.03 0.83 7.05
N GLU A 81 -7.14 1.74 7.47
CA GLU A 81 -7.54 2.98 8.14
C GLU A 81 -8.36 3.90 7.21
N ARG A 82 -7.99 4.00 5.92
CA ARG A 82 -8.77 4.74 4.91
C ARG A 82 -10.20 4.18 4.80
N LEU A 83 -10.34 2.86 4.69
CA LEU A 83 -11.65 2.20 4.62
C LEU A 83 -12.45 2.41 5.91
N TYR A 84 -11.81 2.26 7.06
CA TYR A 84 -12.46 2.48 8.35
C TYR A 84 -13.00 3.92 8.48
N ARG A 85 -12.20 4.92 8.14
CA ARG A 85 -12.63 6.33 8.12
C ARG A 85 -13.77 6.57 7.15
N ASN A 86 -13.71 5.98 5.96
CA ASN A 86 -14.80 6.07 4.97
C ASN A 86 -16.09 5.43 5.51
N MET A 87 -16.01 4.25 6.12
CA MET A 87 -17.16 3.57 6.75
C MET A 87 -17.85 4.45 7.79
N ILE A 88 -17.07 5.09 8.68
CA ILE A 88 -17.60 5.96 9.73
C ILE A 88 -18.19 7.25 9.15
N ARG A 89 -17.51 7.85 8.17
CA ARG A 89 -17.93 9.12 7.54
C ARG A 89 -19.21 8.95 6.70
N GLU A 90 -19.22 7.94 5.84
CA GLU A 90 -20.32 7.68 4.88
C GLU A 90 -21.45 6.84 5.50
N LYS A 91 -21.20 6.17 6.62
CA LYS A 91 -22.14 5.23 7.27
C LYS A 91 -22.57 4.08 6.34
N THR A 92 -21.65 3.64 5.48
CA THR A 92 -21.87 2.55 4.53
C THR A 92 -20.82 1.45 4.71
N SER A 93 -21.26 0.20 4.53
CA SER A 93 -20.38 -0.96 4.57
C SER A 93 -19.27 -0.87 3.52
N GLN A 94 -18.06 -1.28 3.88
CA GLN A 94 -16.92 -1.35 2.96
C GLN A 94 -16.68 -2.81 2.56
N CYS A 95 -16.23 -3.02 1.33
CA CYS A 95 -15.85 -4.32 0.81
C CYS A 95 -14.42 -4.24 0.24
N VAL A 96 -13.62 -5.26 0.50
CA VAL A 96 -12.27 -5.40 -0.08
C VAL A 96 -12.26 -6.64 -0.94
N VAL A 97 -11.96 -6.46 -2.23
CA VAL A 97 -11.73 -7.57 -3.15
C VAL A 97 -10.23 -7.81 -3.23
N ILE A 98 -9.81 -9.03 -2.87
CA ILE A 98 -8.42 -9.44 -2.99
C ILE A 98 -8.31 -10.33 -4.22
N SER A 99 -7.46 -9.94 -5.16
CA SER A 99 -7.12 -10.71 -6.35
C SER A 99 -5.61 -10.92 -6.43
N GLY A 100 -5.22 -12.04 -7.03
CA GLY A 100 -3.83 -12.42 -7.18
C GLY A 100 -3.72 -13.76 -7.88
N LYS A 101 -2.56 -14.04 -8.46
CA LYS A 101 -2.25 -15.35 -9.02
C LYS A 101 -1.70 -16.25 -7.91
N PHE A 102 -2.20 -17.46 -7.79
CA PHE A 102 -1.56 -18.52 -7.03
C PHE A 102 -0.70 -19.31 -8.02
N GLU A 103 0.61 -19.32 -7.82
CA GLU A 103 1.50 -20.25 -8.51
C GLU A 103 1.63 -21.50 -7.64
N TYR A 104 1.15 -22.63 -8.15
CA TYR A 104 1.52 -23.94 -7.62
C TYR A 104 2.90 -24.26 -8.19
N GLU A 105 3.88 -24.50 -7.33
CA GLU A 105 4.98 -25.43 -7.65
C GLU A 105 4.48 -26.87 -7.44
#